data_AF-A0A165K067-F1
#
_entry.id   AF-A0A165K067-F1
#
_cell.length_a   1.000
_cell.length_b   1.000
_cell.length_c   1.000
_cell.angle_alpha   90.00
_cell.angle_beta   90.00
_cell.angle_gamma   90.00
#
_symmetry.space_group_name_H-M   'P 1'
#
loop_
_entity.id
_entity.type
_entity.pdbx_description
1 polymer ?
#
loop_
_entity_poly.entity_id
_entity_poly.type
_entity_poly.pdbx_seq_one_letter_code
_entity_poly.pdbx_strand_id
1 'polypeptide(L)'
;MLLEIDVPASKAQITLAQHLIKRGAPNPDQVHDGMTRREVEAWIDEATKTVSLSRPAVTPPHLMNAKPRDQKLVYARDLAAYAGLEVPYDEAQAKHKDVADFIFQCRDELRRQGKPPNVPTGPASKGQRRRLRELGATLPEGATWGEAHEKLQELKKASEPATSSEEKDAEPAEKSAGAGEEATKS
;
A
#
# COMPACT_ATOMS: atom_id res chain seq x y z
N MET A 1 5.23 -24.34 31.19
CA MET A 1 3.92 -23.66 31.11
C MET A 1 4.12 -22.26 31.66
N LEU A 2 4.33 -21.28 30.77
CA LEU A 2 4.46 -19.87 31.17
C LEU A 2 3.04 -19.30 31.30
N LEU A 3 2.75 -18.71 32.46
CA LEU A 3 1.50 -18.03 32.76
C LEU A 3 1.18 -17.01 31.66
N GLU A 4 0.08 -17.22 30.94
CA GLU A 4 -0.48 -16.22 30.03
C GLU A 4 -1.07 -15.11 30.88
N ILE A 5 -0.24 -14.11 31.17
CA ILE A 5 -0.68 -12.91 31.85
C ILE A 5 -1.42 -12.08 30.79
N ASP A 6 -2.75 -12.03 30.89
CA ASP A 6 -3.60 -11.07 30.19
C ASP A 6 -3.29 -9.65 30.69
N VAL A 7 -2.17 -9.12 30.21
CA VAL A 7 -1.78 -7.74 30.49
C VAL A 7 -2.72 -6.86 29.68
N PRO A 8 -3.44 -5.92 30.31
CA PRO A 8 -4.30 -5.00 29.58
C PRO A 8 -3.48 -4.15 28.60
N ALA A 9 -4.09 -3.78 27.48
CA ALA A 9 -3.46 -2.90 26.51
C ALA A 9 -3.03 -1.58 27.17
N SER A 10 -1.83 -1.11 26.82
CA SER A 10 -1.39 0.19 27.32
C SER A 10 -2.21 1.32 26.67
N LYS A 11 -2.41 2.42 27.39
CA LYS A 11 -3.05 3.63 26.83
C LYS A 11 -2.39 4.09 25.53
N ALA A 12 -1.08 3.92 25.40
CA ALA A 12 -0.34 4.26 24.18
C ALA A 12 -0.75 3.40 22.98
N GLN A 13 -0.98 2.09 23.19
CA GLN A 13 -1.43 1.18 22.15
C GLN A 13 -2.88 1.46 21.73
N ILE A 14 -3.78 1.72 22.70
CA ILE A 14 -5.16 2.11 22.39
C ILE A 14 -5.19 3.44 21.62
N THR A 15 -4.35 4.41 22.01
CA THR A 15 -4.21 5.68 21.28
C THR A 15 -3.70 5.47 19.85
N LEU A 16 -2.72 4.57 19.66
CA LEU A 16 -2.20 4.22 18.34
C LEU A 16 -3.28 3.55 17.49
N ALA A 17 -4.04 2.61 18.05
CA ALA A 17 -5.12 1.92 17.36
C ALA A 17 -6.22 2.91 16.93
N GLN A 18 -6.62 3.83 17.81
CA GLN A 18 -7.56 4.92 17.48
C GLN A 18 -7.03 5.83 16.36
N HIS A 19 -5.73 6.11 16.34
CA HIS A 19 -5.11 6.89 15.27
C HIS A 19 -5.12 6.15 13.93
N LEU A 20 -4.95 4.83 13.94
CA LEU A 20 -5.08 3.98 12.77
C LEU A 20 -6.53 3.90 12.28
N ILE A 21 -7.51 3.81 13.19
CA ILE A 21 -8.94 3.89 12.85
C ILE A 21 -9.27 5.21 12.13
N LYS A 22 -8.77 6.33 12.65
CA LYS A 22 -8.94 7.65 12.00
C LYS A 22 -8.31 7.72 10.61
N ARG A 23 -7.36 6.84 10.30
CA ARG A 23 -6.73 6.68 8.98
C ARG A 23 -7.43 5.63 8.11
N GLY A 24 -8.56 5.10 8.55
CA GLY A 24 -9.36 4.11 7.82
C GLY A 24 -8.83 2.67 7.98
N ALA A 25 -8.18 2.34 9.09
CA ALA A 25 -7.88 0.95 9.39
C ALA A 25 -9.16 0.10 9.39
N PRO A 26 -9.12 -1.14 8.86
CA PRO A 26 -10.28 -2.02 8.85
C PRO A 26 -10.69 -2.42 10.27
N ASN A 27 -11.96 -2.78 10.43
CA ASN A 27 -12.54 -3.29 11.68
C ASN A 27 -12.34 -2.37 12.90
N PRO A 28 -12.77 -1.09 12.83
CA PRO A 28 -12.64 -0.16 13.94
C PRO A 28 -13.39 -0.61 15.19
N ASP A 29 -14.51 -1.33 15.01
CA ASP A 29 -15.36 -1.84 16.09
C ASP A 29 -14.68 -2.91 16.94
N GLN A 30 -13.56 -3.49 16.47
CA GLN A 30 -12.79 -4.45 17.25
C GLN A 30 -11.93 -3.78 18.31
N VAL A 31 -11.61 -2.49 18.20
CA VAL A 31 -10.75 -1.79 19.17
C VAL A 31 -11.59 -1.24 20.32
N HIS A 32 -11.37 -1.73 21.53
CA HIS A 32 -12.05 -1.26 22.73
C HIS A 32 -11.14 -1.24 23.96
N ASP A 33 -11.52 -0.47 24.99
CA ASP A 33 -10.70 -0.21 26.18
C ASP A 33 -10.38 -1.47 27.01
N GLY A 34 -11.15 -2.55 26.84
CA GLY A 34 -10.93 -3.84 27.51
C GLY A 34 -9.96 -4.80 26.82
N MET A 35 -9.35 -4.43 25.69
CA MET A 35 -8.43 -5.33 24.97
C MET A 35 -7.16 -5.61 25.78
N THR A 36 -6.68 -6.84 25.67
CA THR A 36 -5.35 -7.22 26.13
C THR A 36 -4.29 -6.62 25.22
N ARG A 37 -3.05 -6.53 25.73
CA ARG A 37 -1.90 -6.08 24.97
C ARG A 37 -1.71 -6.90 23.69
N ARG A 38 -1.89 -8.22 23.76
CA ARG A 38 -1.72 -9.11 22.59
C ARG A 38 -2.78 -8.86 21.53
N GLU A 39 -4.03 -8.69 21.94
CA GLU A 39 -5.15 -8.45 21.01
C GLU A 39 -4.98 -7.12 20.28
N VAL A 40 -4.63 -6.04 20.99
CA VAL A 40 -4.42 -4.75 20.35
C VAL A 40 -3.18 -4.74 19.46
N GLU A 41 -2.12 -5.47 19.84
CA GLU A 41 -0.88 -5.59 19.07
C GLU A 41 -1.10 -6.37 17.78
N ALA A 42 -1.84 -7.48 17.84
CA ALA A 42 -2.27 -8.24 16.66
C ALA A 42 -3.18 -7.40 15.73
N TRP A 43 -4.11 -6.63 16.30
CA TRP A 43 -4.95 -5.73 15.52
C TRP A 43 -4.12 -4.62 14.86
N ILE A 44 -3.16 -4.01 15.58
CA ILE A 44 -2.26 -3.00 15.02
C ILE A 44 -1.43 -3.61 13.89
N ASP A 45 -0.85 -4.80 14.07
CA ASP A 45 -0.08 -5.46 13.02
C ASP A 45 -0.91 -5.70 11.76
N GLU A 46 -2.18 -6.08 11.90
CA GLU A 46 -3.08 -6.25 10.76
C GLU A 46 -3.45 -4.90 10.12
N ALA A 47 -3.85 -3.92 10.94
CA ALA A 47 -4.21 -2.58 10.50
C ALA A 47 -3.07 -1.88 9.76
N THR A 48 -1.82 -2.13 10.16
CA THR A 48 -0.64 -1.48 9.59
C THR A 48 -0.16 -2.10 8.28
N LYS A 49 -0.61 -3.31 7.94
CA LYS A 49 -0.50 -3.88 6.58
C LYS A 49 -1.38 -3.10 5.60
N THR A 50 -2.57 -2.66 6.05
CA THR A 50 -3.52 -1.92 5.21
C THR A 50 -3.25 -0.42 5.22
N VAL A 51 -2.86 0.13 6.37
CA VAL A 51 -2.61 1.56 6.58
C VAL A 51 -1.12 1.76 6.79
N SER A 52 -0.45 2.42 5.86
CA SER A 52 0.99 2.69 5.99
C SER A 52 1.25 3.57 7.23
N LEU A 53 2.00 3.04 8.21
CA LEU A 53 2.52 3.81 9.36
C LEU A 53 3.54 4.88 8.99
N SER A 54 3.74 5.13 7.69
CA SER A 54 4.70 6.12 7.18
C SER A 54 4.51 7.41 7.95
N ARG A 55 5.52 7.73 8.77
CA ARG A 55 5.50 8.88 9.67
C ARG A 55 5.25 10.09 8.77
N PRO A 56 4.14 10.83 8.95
CA PRO A 56 3.90 12.00 8.11
C PRO A 56 5.14 12.87 8.25
N ALA A 57 5.72 13.27 7.12
CA ALA A 57 6.86 14.17 7.10
C ALA A 57 6.52 15.31 8.07
N VAL A 58 7.34 15.47 9.12
CA VAL A 58 7.06 16.40 10.23
C VAL A 58 6.88 17.76 9.59
N THR A 59 5.63 18.19 9.43
CA THR A 59 5.34 19.51 8.90
C THR A 59 5.82 20.46 9.98
N PRO A 60 6.76 21.38 9.69
CA PRO A 60 7.21 22.35 10.66
C PRO A 60 6.00 23.02 11.34
N PRO A 61 5.98 23.20 12.67
CA PRO A 61 4.79 23.65 13.39
C PRO A 61 4.18 24.94 12.82
N HIS A 62 5.03 25.85 12.32
CA HIS A 62 4.62 27.11 11.70
C HIS A 62 3.88 26.93 10.36
N LEU A 63 4.08 25.82 9.66
CA LEU A 63 3.40 25.54 8.40
C LEU A 63 2.06 24.82 8.60
N MET A 64 1.80 24.20 9.75
CA MET A 64 0.58 23.38 9.93
C MET A 64 -0.72 24.17 9.79
N ASN A 65 -0.75 25.40 10.29
CA ASN A 65 -1.91 26.29 10.23
C ASN A 65 -1.84 27.29 9.07
N ALA A 66 -0.76 27.28 8.28
CA ALA A 66 -0.62 28.16 7.13
C ALA A 66 -1.51 27.68 5.98
N LYS A 67 -1.89 28.62 5.10
CA LYS A 67 -2.54 28.29 3.85
C LYS A 67 -1.58 27.46 2.97
N PRO A 68 -1.99 26.30 2.46
CA PRO A 68 -1.18 25.54 1.53
C PRO A 68 -1.01 26.29 0.21
N ARG A 69 0.12 26.05 -0.47
CA ARG A 69 0.37 26.62 -1.80
C ARG A 69 -0.65 26.07 -2.80
N ASP A 70 -1.02 26.87 -3.79
CA ASP A 70 -2.02 26.49 -4.81
C ASP A 70 -1.66 25.19 -5.54
N GLN A 71 -0.37 24.99 -5.85
CA GLN A 71 0.12 23.74 -6.45
C GLN A 71 -0.20 22.50 -5.60
N LYS A 72 -0.20 22.63 -4.27
CA LYS A 72 -0.52 21.53 -3.35
C LYS A 72 -2.01 21.23 -3.33
N LEU A 73 -2.85 22.27 -3.45
CA LEU A 73 -4.30 22.12 -3.58
C LEU A 73 -4.66 21.44 -4.90
N VAL A 74 -4.07 21.89 -6.03
CA VAL A 74 -4.24 21.23 -7.34
C VAL A 74 -3.82 19.76 -7.27
N TYR A 75 -2.64 19.47 -6.72
CA TYR A 75 -2.17 18.09 -6.57
C TYR A 75 -3.11 17.25 -5.70
N ALA A 76 -3.67 17.81 -4.62
CA ALA A 76 -4.64 17.11 -3.79
C ALA A 76 -5.94 16.81 -4.53
N ARG A 77 -6.45 17.73 -5.36
CA ARG A 77 -7.61 17.51 -6.22
C ARG A 77 -7.35 16.41 -7.24
N ASP A 78 -6.21 16.46 -7.93
CA ASP A 78 -5.86 15.47 -8.95
C ASP A 78 -5.73 14.07 -8.33
N LEU A 79 -5.17 13.99 -7.12
CA LEU A 79 -5.02 12.74 -6.39
C LEU A 79 -6.38 12.23 -5.87
N ALA A 80 -7.27 13.11 -5.44
CA ALA A 80 -8.64 12.77 -5.05
C ALA A 80 -9.43 12.22 -6.23
N ALA A 81 -9.38 12.90 -7.38
CA ALA A 81 -10.01 12.43 -8.62
C ALA A 81 -9.47 11.06 -9.06
N TYR A 82 -8.15 10.85 -8.96
CA TYR A 82 -7.54 9.57 -9.30
C TYR A 82 -7.91 8.44 -8.32
N ALA A 83 -8.05 8.77 -7.03
CA ALA A 83 -8.47 7.84 -5.99
C ALA A 83 -9.99 7.58 -5.99
N GLY A 84 -10.79 8.42 -6.65
CA GLY A 84 -12.25 8.40 -6.59
C GLY A 84 -12.81 8.95 -5.27
N LEU A 85 -12.08 9.86 -4.61
CA LEU A 85 -12.48 10.53 -3.38
C LEU A 85 -12.89 11.97 -3.64
N GLU A 86 -13.80 12.48 -2.82
CA GLU A 86 -14.16 13.90 -2.80
C GLU A 86 -13.28 14.68 -1.82
N VAL A 87 -13.04 15.96 -2.12
CA VAL A 87 -12.24 16.84 -1.25
C VAL A 87 -13.09 17.26 -0.04
N PRO A 88 -12.70 16.91 1.20
CA PRO A 88 -13.55 17.10 2.38
C PRO A 88 -13.39 18.48 3.04
N TYR A 89 -12.64 19.40 2.43
CA TYR A 89 -12.34 20.72 3.00
C TYR A 89 -12.66 21.84 2.02
N ASP A 90 -13.03 23.00 2.56
CA ASP A 90 -13.09 24.25 1.79
C ASP A 90 -11.68 24.75 1.50
N GLU A 91 -11.33 24.84 0.23
CA GLU A 91 -10.01 25.22 -0.26
C GLU A 91 -9.64 26.67 0.04
N ALA A 92 -10.64 27.53 0.23
CA ALA A 92 -10.42 28.91 0.64
C ALA A 92 -9.89 29.00 2.08
N GLN A 93 -10.29 28.04 2.94
CA GLN A 93 -9.96 27.99 4.36
C GLN A 93 -9.04 26.82 4.75
N ALA A 94 -8.68 25.97 3.79
CA ALA A 94 -7.91 24.76 4.03
C ALA A 94 -6.57 25.08 4.69
N LYS A 95 -6.24 24.36 5.76
CA LYS A 95 -4.93 24.45 6.38
C LYS A 95 -3.99 23.44 5.72
N HIS A 96 -2.71 23.74 5.75
CA HIS A 96 -1.70 22.87 5.19
C HIS A 96 -1.75 21.45 5.79
N LYS A 97 -2.07 21.34 7.10
CA LYS A 97 -2.27 20.06 7.78
C LYS A 97 -3.43 19.27 7.17
N ASP A 98 -4.59 19.89 7.00
CA ASP A 98 -5.81 19.23 6.47
C ASP A 98 -5.56 18.69 5.06
N VAL A 99 -4.92 19.50 4.21
CA VAL A 99 -4.53 19.08 2.85
C VAL A 99 -3.48 17.98 2.89
N ALA A 100 -2.53 18.01 3.83
CA ALA A 100 -1.53 16.95 3.96
C ALA A 100 -2.17 15.63 4.39
N ASP A 101 -3.01 15.66 5.43
CA ASP A 101 -3.71 14.50 5.96
C ASP A 101 -4.62 13.88 4.88
N PHE A 102 -5.32 14.71 4.10
CA PHE A 102 -6.13 14.25 2.98
C PHE A 102 -5.31 13.63 1.84
N ILE A 103 -4.16 14.22 1.46
CA ILE A 103 -3.25 13.60 0.49
C ILE A 103 -2.82 12.21 0.97
N PHE A 104 -2.55 12.03 2.27
CA PHE A 104 -2.23 10.69 2.81
C PHE A 104 -3.41 9.72 2.66
N GLN A 105 -4.63 10.16 2.97
CA GLN A 105 -5.84 9.37 2.79
C GLN A 105 -6.00 8.91 1.33
N CYS A 106 -5.85 9.81 0.35
CA CYS A 106 -5.93 9.44 -1.06
C CYS A 106 -4.86 8.41 -1.45
N ARG A 107 -3.64 8.51 -0.89
CA ARG A 107 -2.57 7.53 -1.16
C ARG A 107 -2.87 6.16 -0.58
N ASP A 108 -3.39 6.11 0.64
CA ASP A 108 -3.79 4.84 1.26
C ASP A 108 -4.93 4.20 0.47
N GLU A 109 -5.88 5.00 0.00
CA GLU A 109 -6.98 4.51 -0.84
C GLU A 109 -6.47 3.97 -2.19
N LEU A 110 -5.54 4.67 -2.85
CA LEU A 110 -4.90 4.16 -4.07
C LEU A 110 -4.17 2.84 -3.82
N ARG A 111 -3.49 2.69 -2.67
CA ARG A 111 -2.85 1.41 -2.30
C ARG A 111 -3.88 0.30 -2.10
N ARG A 112 -5.02 0.57 -1.46
CA ARG A 112 -6.11 -0.42 -1.33
C ARG A 112 -6.64 -0.88 -2.68
N GLN A 113 -6.71 0.04 -3.64
CA GLN A 113 -7.13 -0.25 -5.02
C GLN A 113 -6.03 -0.93 -5.87
N GLY A 114 -4.84 -1.19 -5.32
CA GLY A 114 -3.69 -1.71 -6.07
C GLY A 114 -3.11 -0.71 -7.09
N LYS A 115 -3.46 0.57 -6.98
CA LYS A 115 -3.01 1.65 -7.86
C LYS A 115 -1.76 2.34 -7.30
N PRO A 116 -0.95 2.97 -8.16
CA PRO A 116 0.20 3.75 -7.70
C PRO A 116 -0.22 4.92 -6.80
N PRO A 117 0.51 5.22 -5.72
CA PRO A 117 0.14 6.23 -4.72
C PRO A 117 0.43 7.68 -5.15
N ASN A 118 0.55 7.93 -6.46
CA ASN A 118 0.79 9.27 -6.99
C ASN A 118 0.04 9.41 -8.32
N VAL A 119 -0.36 10.64 -8.64
CA VAL A 119 -1.02 10.95 -9.91
C VAL A 119 -0.05 10.72 -11.07
N PRO A 120 -0.41 9.89 -12.07
CA PRO A 120 0.45 9.60 -13.22
C PRO A 120 0.83 10.85 -14.01
N THR A 121 -0.06 11.84 -14.11
CA THR A 121 0.16 13.10 -14.86
C THR A 121 1.03 14.12 -14.13
N GLY A 122 1.31 13.91 -12.84
CA GLY A 122 2.18 14.81 -12.07
C GLY A 122 3.63 14.76 -12.58
N PRO A 123 4.50 15.71 -12.21
CA PRO A 123 5.89 15.68 -12.64
C PRO A 123 6.67 14.50 -12.03
N ALA A 124 7.60 13.92 -12.80
CA ALA A 124 8.50 12.88 -12.31
C ALA A 124 9.27 13.36 -11.08
N SER A 125 9.23 12.57 -10.01
CA SER A 125 9.90 12.92 -8.75
C SER A 125 11.42 12.94 -8.89
N LYS A 126 12.09 13.74 -8.06
CA LYS A 126 13.57 13.76 -7.98
C LYS A 126 14.14 12.35 -7.71
N GLY A 127 13.44 11.56 -6.89
CA GLY A 127 13.79 10.17 -6.58
C GLY A 127 13.74 9.27 -7.81
N GLN A 128 12.65 9.31 -8.59
CA GLN A 128 12.54 8.53 -9.83
C GLN A 128 13.62 8.92 -10.84
N ARG A 129 13.85 10.22 -11.05
CA ARG A 129 14.90 10.71 -11.96
C ARG A 129 16.29 10.25 -11.52
N ARG A 130 16.57 10.27 -10.21
CA ARG A 130 17.82 9.75 -9.66
C ARG A 130 17.95 8.25 -9.89
N ARG A 131 16.91 7.47 -9.58
CA ARG A 131 16.94 6.00 -9.72
C ARG A 131 17.11 5.56 -11.16
N LEU A 132 16.45 6.24 -12.11
CA LEU A 132 16.64 5.99 -13.54
C LEU A 132 18.09 6.23 -13.96
N ARG A 133 18.72 7.32 -13.51
CA ARG A 133 20.15 7.58 -13.78
C ARG A 133 21.06 6.49 -13.24
N GLU A 134 20.80 5.99 -12.03
CA GLU A 134 21.54 4.87 -11.44
C GLU A 134 21.42 3.58 -12.26
N LEU A 135 20.29 3.40 -12.96
CA LEU A 135 20.02 2.26 -13.84
C LEU A 135 20.42 2.53 -15.31
N GLY A 136 21.16 3.62 -15.57
CA GLY A 136 21.62 3.97 -16.93
C GLY A 136 20.55 4.59 -17.85
N ALA A 137 19.39 4.95 -17.32
CA ALA A 137 18.30 5.56 -18.07
C ALA A 137 18.10 7.05 -17.74
N THR A 138 17.62 7.82 -18.70
CA THR A 138 17.21 9.22 -18.49
C THR A 138 15.77 9.43 -18.95
N LEU A 139 15.17 10.52 -18.44
CA LEU A 139 13.85 10.99 -18.84
C LEU A 139 13.95 12.38 -19.43
N PRO A 140 13.08 12.72 -20.39
CA PRO A 140 12.99 14.07 -20.90
C PRO A 140 12.63 15.08 -19.80
N GLU A 141 12.97 16.34 -20.06
CA GLU A 141 12.51 17.46 -19.26
C GLU A 141 10.98 17.57 -19.44
N GLY A 142 10.24 17.66 -18.33
CA GLY A 142 8.77 17.58 -18.35
C GLY A 142 8.17 16.18 -18.21
N ALA A 143 8.98 15.11 -18.20
CA ALA A 143 8.46 13.76 -18.00
C ALA A 143 7.59 13.63 -16.74
N THR A 144 6.50 12.87 -16.89
CA THR A 144 5.50 12.67 -15.85
C THR A 144 5.90 11.57 -14.87
N TRP A 145 5.21 11.51 -13.74
CA TRP A 145 5.40 10.52 -12.71
C TRP A 145 5.06 9.12 -13.24
N GLY A 146 4.01 9.02 -14.06
CA GLY A 146 3.58 7.78 -14.71
C GLY A 146 4.65 7.24 -15.66
N GLU A 147 5.13 8.07 -16.59
CA GLU A 147 6.22 7.69 -17.52
C GLU A 147 7.48 7.26 -16.77
N ALA A 148 7.82 7.97 -15.70
CA ALA A 148 8.96 7.63 -14.85
C ALA A 148 8.75 6.31 -14.09
N HIS A 149 7.52 6.00 -13.69
CA HIS A 149 7.18 4.77 -12.99
C HIS A 149 7.21 3.56 -13.93
N GLU A 150 6.63 3.70 -15.13
CA GLU A 150 6.63 2.67 -16.16
C GLU A 150 8.06 2.29 -16.57
N LYS A 151 8.91 3.27 -16.86
CA LYS A 151 10.31 3.03 -17.21
C LYS A 151 11.11 2.33 -16.11
N LEU A 152 10.79 2.62 -14.84
CA LEU A 152 11.40 1.90 -13.71
C LEU A 152 10.92 0.45 -13.61
N GLN A 153 9.64 0.18 -13.92
CA GLN A 153 9.11 -1.18 -13.95
C GLN A 153 9.72 -2.00 -15.11
N GLU A 154 9.87 -1.40 -16.29
CA GLU A 154 10.53 -2.03 -17.44
C GLU A 154 11.96 -2.45 -17.12
N LEU A 155 12.75 -1.55 -16.51
CA LEU A 155 14.13 -1.84 -16.10
C LEU A 155 14.19 -2.92 -15.02
N LYS A 156 13.21 -2.95 -14.11
CA LYS A 156 13.12 -4.01 -13.10
C LYS A 156 12.83 -5.36 -13.75
N LYS A 157 11.85 -5.42 -14.66
CA LYS A 157 11.49 -6.63 -15.41
C LYS A 157 12.65 -7.13 -16.27
N ALA A 158 13.40 -6.21 -16.90
CA ALA A 158 14.61 -6.56 -17.66
C ALA A 158 15.77 -7.08 -16.78
N SER A 159 15.75 -6.78 -15.47
CA SER A 159 16.75 -7.26 -14.51
C SER A 159 16.37 -8.58 -13.82
N GLU A 160 15.13 -9.04 -13.97
CA GLU A 160 14.71 -10.34 -13.44
C GLU A 160 15.25 -11.46 -14.36
N PRO A 161 16.02 -12.43 -13.84
CA PRO A 161 16.45 -13.57 -14.64
C PRO A 161 15.23 -14.38 -15.07
N ALA A 162 15.19 -14.75 -16.35
CA ALA A 162 14.18 -15.64 -16.92
C ALA A 162 14.30 -17.05 -16.32
N THR A 163 13.78 -17.26 -15.12
CA THR A 163 13.65 -18.58 -14.49
C THR A 163 12.28 -18.70 -13.83
N SER A 164 11.30 -19.10 -14.63
CA SER A 164 10.07 -19.80 -14.23
C SER A 164 9.42 -20.31 -15.52
N SER A 165 9.98 -21.37 -16.11
CA SER A 165 9.34 -22.70 -16.07
C SER A 165 7.97 -22.70 -16.76
N GLU A 166 8.08 -22.67 -18.08
CA GLU A 166 7.15 -23.29 -19.02
C GLU A 166 7.32 -24.81 -18.88
N GLU A 167 6.62 -25.43 -17.92
CA GLU A 167 6.50 -26.89 -17.85
C GLU A 167 5.27 -27.28 -17.01
N LYS A 168 4.13 -27.40 -17.67
CA LYS A 168 3.00 -28.25 -17.23
C LYS A 168 2.04 -28.51 -18.39
N ASP A 169 2.58 -29.01 -19.50
CA ASP A 169 1.85 -29.82 -20.47
C ASP A 169 2.50 -31.19 -20.50
N ALA A 170 1.96 -32.10 -19.68
CA ALA A 170 2.14 -33.54 -19.81
C ALA A 170 0.98 -34.21 -19.08
N GLU A 171 -0.19 -34.14 -19.72
CA GLU A 171 -1.22 -35.16 -19.62
C GLU A 171 -0.61 -36.51 -20.04
N PRO A 172 -0.93 -37.62 -19.34
CA PRO A 172 -0.95 -38.90 -20.01
C PRO A 172 -2.33 -39.56 -19.84
N ALA A 173 -3.08 -39.56 -20.93
CA ALA A 173 -4.15 -40.51 -21.17
C ALA A 173 -3.64 -41.58 -22.15
N GLU A 174 -3.57 -42.83 -21.72
CA GLU A 174 -3.67 -44.09 -22.50
C GLU A 174 -3.44 -45.26 -21.51
N LYS A 175 -4.45 -45.95 -20.98
CA LYS A 175 -5.38 -46.95 -21.54
C LYS A 175 -4.71 -48.28 -21.99
N SER A 176 -4.94 -49.30 -21.17
CA SER A 176 -5.12 -50.75 -21.43
C SER A 176 -3.98 -51.60 -22.03
N ALA A 177 -3.59 -52.67 -21.31
CA ALA A 177 -3.91 -54.09 -21.61
C ALA A 177 -2.86 -55.09 -21.03
N GLY A 178 -3.34 -56.23 -20.50
CA GLY A 178 -2.54 -57.40 -20.11
C GLY A 178 -2.90 -57.91 -18.71
N ALA A 179 -3.84 -58.86 -18.52
CA ALA A 179 -3.76 -60.31 -18.77
C ALA A 179 -2.90 -61.07 -17.74
N GLY A 180 -3.50 -62.08 -17.07
CA GLY A 180 -2.91 -62.94 -16.05
C GLY A 180 -3.98 -63.36 -15.02
N GLU A 181 -4.88 -64.30 -15.28
CA GLU A 181 -4.74 -65.76 -15.44
C GLU A 181 -5.15 -66.51 -14.16
N GLU A 182 -5.71 -67.69 -14.41
CA GLU A 182 -6.57 -68.58 -13.63
C GLU A 182 -6.16 -68.94 -12.19
N ALA A 183 -7.18 -69.23 -11.38
CA ALA A 183 -7.09 -70.29 -10.37
C ALA A 183 -8.39 -71.09 -10.36
N THR A 184 -8.43 -72.18 -11.13
CA THR A 184 -9.40 -73.26 -10.99
C THR A 184 -8.76 -74.46 -10.29
N LYS A 185 -9.32 -74.77 -9.12
CA LYS A 185 -9.61 -76.09 -8.53
C LYS A 185 -8.91 -77.34 -9.13
N SER A 186 -8.15 -78.04 -8.29
CA SER A 186 -8.15 -79.51 -8.12
C SER A 186 -7.58 -79.89 -6.77
#